data_AF-A0A2A2GEN0-F1
#
_entry.id   AF-A0A2A2GEN0-F1
#
_cell.length_a   1.000
_cell.length_b   1.000
_cell.length_c   1.000
_cell.angle_alpha   90.00
_cell.angle_beta   90.00
_cell.angle_gamma   90.00
#
_symmetry.space_group_name_H-M   'P 1'
#
loop_
_entity.id
_entity.type
_entity.pdbx_description
1 polymer ?
#
loop_
_entity_poly.entity_id
_entity_poly.type
_entity_poly.pdbx_seq_one_letter_code
_entity_poly.pdbx_strand_id
1 'polypeptide(L)'
;MEVVTDKPAKNSVPEEYKRTEVGVIPNDWEMRLIKDLAHIGTGAKNTEDKIDDGRYPFFVRSSKVERINSYSFDGEAVLTAGDGVNTGKIFHYINGKFDYHQRVYKISNFNNDIDGYYFYLAFSQYFYERVMGMTAKSSVDSVRMEMIADMKLPFPPTLEEQQAIAEALSDVDALIAELNALIEKKQQVKKGTMQQLLTGKKRLPGFDGEWEEKTLGEVCISISDGTHYTPSYVDYGIPFYSVENVTADNYSDVKYISKTEHEKLIKRCKPERGDVLLTRIGTLGKTKLIDWDIDASIYVSLALLKLSDKINTQYFYRYTESEQFVEEVKKRALTNASPQKINMGELEKVSIVFPKDEEEQKAIAQILSDMDAEIKALESKRDKYKQIKQGMMQELLTGKTRLVKAKEERKELQESKQISTTHSWAFNEAVIIATLADQFGDDIAFGRKRYTKLSYLLHRYTDNEVSGYRKKAAGPYNPKTKYGGPERIALEKEYMGKAQKGKYKGFVSGENIEEAQSYFDNWYGQEAINWIDENFRYQSNDDLELLTTVDKARIELGKEGQEVTLSTVKEVIASHPEWESKLERDIFSDENIKRAINESYELFG
;
A
#
# COMPACT_ATOMS: atom_id res chain seq x y z
N MET A 1 3.11 32.83 51.21
CA MET A 1 3.49 32.89 49.79
C MET A 1 2.94 31.63 49.14
N GLU A 2 1.69 31.67 48.71
CA GLU A 2 1.11 30.60 47.90
C GLU A 2 1.65 30.74 46.48
N VAL A 3 2.31 29.70 46.00
CA VAL A 3 2.72 29.58 44.60
C VAL A 3 1.47 29.20 43.82
N VAL A 4 0.86 30.20 43.18
CA VAL A 4 -0.19 30.00 42.18
C VAL A 4 0.48 29.37 40.96
N THR A 5 0.35 28.05 40.82
CA THR A 5 0.64 27.38 39.55
C THR A 5 -0.55 27.58 38.63
N ASP A 6 -0.43 28.57 37.74
CA ASP A 6 -1.42 28.85 36.71
C ASP A 6 -1.43 27.69 35.71
N LYS A 7 -2.53 26.94 35.64
CA LYS A 7 -2.76 25.96 34.57
C LYS A 7 -3.18 26.74 33.32
N PRO A 8 -2.54 26.56 32.16
CA PRO A 8 -2.94 27.29 30.97
C PRO A 8 -4.37 26.91 30.60
N ALA A 9 -5.21 27.92 30.39
CA ALA A 9 -6.60 27.76 29.96
C ALA A 9 -6.66 26.97 28.65
N LYS A 10 -7.54 25.97 28.56
CA LYS A 10 -7.76 25.06 27.42
C LYS A 10 -8.13 25.73 26.07
N ASN A 11 -8.05 27.07 25.95
CA ASN A 11 -8.46 27.85 24.80
C ASN A 11 -7.47 28.96 24.38
N SER A 12 -6.27 29.06 24.96
CA SER A 12 -5.28 30.05 24.52
C SER A 12 -4.67 29.66 23.17
N VAL A 13 -4.82 30.53 22.17
CA VAL A 13 -4.11 30.41 20.89
C VAL A 13 -2.63 30.75 21.14
N PRO A 14 -1.66 29.94 20.68
CA PRO A 14 -0.24 30.26 20.85
C PRO A 14 0.12 31.61 20.20
N GLU A 15 1.11 32.34 20.73
CA GLU A 15 1.46 33.70 20.27
C GLU A 15 1.80 33.79 18.78
N GLU A 16 2.36 32.72 18.19
CA GLU A 16 2.71 32.65 16.75
C GLU A 16 1.50 32.41 15.82
N TYR A 17 0.31 32.23 16.38
CA TYR A 17 -0.90 31.88 15.66
C TYR A 17 -2.05 32.87 15.91
N LYS A 18 -2.96 32.98 14.95
CA LYS A 18 -4.19 33.77 15.04
C LYS A 18 -5.42 32.91 14.78
N ARG A 19 -6.54 33.27 15.42
CA ARG A 19 -7.84 32.65 15.17
C ARG A 19 -8.56 33.35 14.02
N THR A 20 -9.07 32.57 13.08
CA THR A 20 -9.78 33.01 11.87
C THR A 20 -11.08 32.23 11.68
N GLU A 21 -11.85 32.56 10.63
CA GLU A 21 -13.09 31.86 10.29
C GLU A 21 -12.91 30.40 9.86
N VAL A 22 -11.70 30.02 9.42
CA VAL A 22 -11.37 28.64 9.02
C VAL A 22 -10.59 27.88 10.10
N GLY A 23 -10.37 28.50 11.26
CA GLY A 23 -9.63 27.91 12.38
C GLY A 23 -8.39 28.72 12.79
N VAL A 24 -7.48 28.07 13.50
CA VAL A 24 -6.22 28.67 13.96
C VAL A 24 -5.16 28.48 12.88
N ILE A 25 -4.52 29.57 12.45
CA ILE A 25 -3.46 29.59 11.42
C ILE A 25 -2.28 30.44 11.90
N PRO A 26 -1.08 30.31 11.32
CA PRO A 26 0.07 31.16 11.63
C PRO A 26 -0.22 32.65 11.42
N ASN A 27 0.45 33.50 12.19
CA ASN A 27 0.28 34.95 12.09
C ASN A 27 0.68 35.53 10.73
N ASP A 28 1.70 34.95 10.09
CA ASP A 28 2.24 35.34 8.79
C ASP A 28 1.43 34.82 7.60
N TRP A 29 0.51 33.88 7.82
CA TRP A 29 -0.42 33.42 6.79
C TRP A 29 -1.55 34.44 6.57
N GLU A 30 -1.98 34.61 5.33
CA GLU A 30 -3.02 35.59 4.98
C GLU A 30 -4.34 34.90 4.61
N MET A 31 -5.45 35.48 5.07
CA MET A 31 -6.79 35.07 4.65
C MET A 31 -7.19 35.90 3.43
N ARG A 32 -7.28 35.27 2.26
CA ARG A 32 -7.53 35.96 0.98
C ARG A 32 -8.86 35.54 0.37
N LEU A 33 -9.57 36.49 -0.25
CA LEU A 33 -10.88 36.28 -0.87
C LEU A 33 -10.72 35.62 -2.25
N ILE A 34 -11.44 34.53 -2.53
CA ILE A 34 -11.30 33.78 -3.79
C ILE A 34 -11.51 34.67 -5.02
N LYS A 35 -12.45 35.62 -4.98
CA LYS A 35 -12.68 36.57 -6.09
C LYS A 35 -11.49 37.44 -6.45
N ASP A 36 -10.54 37.62 -5.53
CA ASP A 36 -9.32 38.40 -5.75
C ASP A 36 -8.15 37.51 -6.24
N LEU A 37 -8.33 36.18 -6.27
CA LEU A 37 -7.30 35.19 -6.58
C LEU A 37 -7.46 34.54 -7.95
N ALA A 38 -8.69 34.44 -8.43
CA ALA A 38 -9.03 33.65 -9.60
C ALA A 38 -10.35 34.12 -10.23
N HIS A 39 -10.54 33.75 -11.50
CA HIS A 39 -11.80 33.94 -12.21
C HIS A 39 -12.76 32.78 -11.96
N ILE A 40 -14.00 33.09 -11.57
CA ILE A 40 -15.09 32.13 -11.38
C ILE A 40 -16.10 32.26 -12.52
N GLY A 41 -16.44 31.14 -13.16
CA GLY A 41 -17.47 31.09 -14.19
C GLY A 41 -18.22 29.78 -14.22
N THR A 42 -19.23 29.68 -15.08
CA THR A 42 -20.04 28.47 -15.31
C THR A 42 -19.87 27.96 -16.74
N GLY A 43 -20.27 26.71 -16.96
CA GLY A 43 -20.23 26.10 -18.28
C GLY A 43 -21.43 26.48 -19.13
N ALA A 44 -21.49 25.94 -20.34
CA ALA A 44 -22.64 26.08 -21.24
C ALA A 44 -23.26 24.72 -21.64
N LYS A 45 -22.68 23.61 -21.17
CA LYS A 45 -23.09 22.24 -21.56
C LYS A 45 -24.13 21.65 -20.61
N ASN A 46 -24.88 20.68 -21.12
CA ASN A 46 -25.82 19.85 -20.37
C ASN A 46 -25.31 18.41 -20.27
N THR A 47 -25.84 17.65 -19.31
CA THR A 47 -25.38 16.27 -19.06
C THR A 47 -25.61 15.36 -20.29
N GLU A 48 -26.59 15.69 -21.12
CA GLU A 48 -26.93 15.01 -22.38
C GLU A 48 -25.85 15.15 -23.46
N ASP A 49 -24.96 16.14 -23.33
CA ASP A 49 -23.86 16.36 -24.29
C ASP A 49 -22.72 15.33 -24.13
N LYS A 50 -22.81 14.44 -23.13
CA LYS A 50 -21.78 13.41 -22.88
C LYS A 50 -21.71 12.39 -24.01
N ILE A 51 -20.51 11.88 -24.24
CA ILE A 51 -20.20 10.85 -25.23
C ILE A 51 -19.30 9.83 -24.55
N ASP A 52 -19.69 8.55 -24.50
CA ASP A 52 -18.99 7.52 -23.72
C ASP A 52 -17.48 7.45 -24.03
N ASP A 53 -17.12 7.51 -25.31
CA ASP A 53 -15.73 7.51 -25.79
C ASP A 53 -15.21 8.90 -26.21
N GLY A 54 -15.73 9.95 -25.58
CA GLY A 54 -15.33 11.33 -25.88
C GLY A 54 -13.86 11.61 -25.59
N ARG A 55 -13.22 12.42 -26.46
CA ARG A 55 -11.79 12.74 -26.39
C ARG A 55 -11.39 13.51 -25.12
N TYR A 56 -12.21 14.44 -24.67
CA TYR A 56 -11.91 15.37 -23.58
C TYR A 56 -12.71 15.03 -22.31
N PRO A 57 -12.16 15.32 -21.11
CA PRO A 57 -12.92 15.27 -19.86
C PRO A 57 -14.14 16.20 -19.90
N PHE A 58 -15.27 15.71 -19.39
CA PHE A 58 -16.50 16.46 -19.22
C PHE A 58 -16.93 16.46 -17.75
N PHE A 59 -16.79 17.61 -17.10
CA PHE A 59 -17.15 17.74 -15.68
C PHE A 59 -18.63 18.06 -15.52
N VAL A 60 -19.35 17.10 -14.96
CA VAL A 60 -20.77 17.22 -14.59
C VAL A 60 -20.90 17.39 -13.08
N ARG A 61 -22.14 17.45 -12.57
CA ARG A 61 -22.46 17.61 -11.14
C ARG A 61 -22.25 16.34 -10.32
N SER A 62 -21.15 15.63 -10.59
CA SER A 62 -20.82 14.37 -9.92
C SER A 62 -19.31 14.23 -9.74
N SER A 63 -18.89 13.36 -8.83
CA SER A 63 -17.47 12.98 -8.67
C SER A 63 -16.95 12.14 -9.84
N LYS A 64 -17.84 11.54 -10.63
CA LYS A 64 -17.46 10.85 -11.86
C LYS A 64 -17.24 11.88 -12.97
N VAL A 65 -16.07 11.82 -13.58
CA VAL A 65 -15.72 12.61 -14.77
C VAL A 65 -16.27 11.87 -15.99
N GLU A 66 -17.14 12.53 -16.76
CA GLU A 66 -17.69 12.00 -18.00
C GLU A 66 -16.79 12.41 -19.18
N ARG A 67 -17.21 12.14 -20.41
CA ARG A 67 -16.42 12.38 -21.63
C ARG A 67 -17.23 13.18 -22.67
N ILE A 68 -16.54 13.97 -23.49
CA ILE A 68 -17.12 14.78 -24.58
C ILE A 68 -16.08 15.01 -25.70
N ASN A 69 -16.51 15.39 -26.90
CA ASN A 69 -15.61 15.65 -28.05
C ASN A 69 -15.26 17.13 -28.28
N SER A 70 -15.87 18.05 -27.55
CA SER A 70 -15.51 19.48 -27.55
C SER A 70 -14.74 19.85 -26.28
N TYR A 71 -14.10 21.02 -26.28
CA TYR A 71 -13.61 21.66 -25.07
C TYR A 71 -13.94 23.16 -25.14
N SER A 72 -14.21 23.76 -23.99
CA SER A 72 -14.49 25.19 -23.85
C SER A 72 -13.39 25.93 -23.07
N PHE A 73 -12.47 25.18 -22.45
CA PHE A 73 -11.32 25.73 -21.74
C PHE A 73 -10.09 24.84 -21.91
N ASP A 74 -8.92 25.47 -21.91
CA ASP A 74 -7.61 24.82 -21.95
C ASP A 74 -6.69 25.52 -20.94
N GLY A 75 -6.32 24.82 -19.87
CA GLY A 75 -5.47 25.34 -18.81
C GLY A 75 -5.83 24.78 -17.46
N GLU A 76 -5.26 25.39 -16.42
CA GLU A 76 -5.47 24.99 -15.03
C GLU A 76 -6.79 25.49 -14.47
N ALA A 77 -7.54 24.61 -13.81
CA ALA A 77 -8.80 24.93 -13.18
C ALA A 77 -9.16 24.00 -12.02
N VAL A 78 -9.92 24.56 -11.08
CA VAL A 78 -10.64 23.83 -10.03
C VAL A 78 -12.13 23.91 -10.31
N LEU A 79 -12.82 22.78 -10.28
CA LEU A 79 -14.25 22.71 -10.56
C LEU A 79 -15.03 22.20 -9.37
N THR A 80 -16.23 22.75 -9.15
CA THR A 80 -17.16 22.26 -8.12
C THR A 80 -18.61 22.32 -8.58
N ALA A 81 -19.44 21.41 -8.06
CA ALA A 81 -20.86 21.35 -8.38
C ALA A 81 -21.64 22.48 -7.70
N GLY A 82 -22.45 23.20 -8.47
CA GLY A 82 -23.32 24.28 -7.98
C GLY A 82 -24.66 23.81 -7.42
N ASP A 83 -25.11 22.60 -7.75
CA ASP A 83 -26.31 21.97 -7.19
C ASP A 83 -26.29 20.44 -7.40
N GLY A 84 -27.25 19.75 -6.78
CA GLY A 84 -27.41 18.30 -6.86
C GLY A 84 -26.94 17.53 -5.61
N VAL A 85 -26.92 16.20 -5.73
CA VAL A 85 -26.52 15.33 -4.62
C VAL A 85 -25.04 15.52 -4.32
N ASN A 86 -24.68 15.64 -3.04
CA ASN A 86 -23.31 15.94 -2.58
C ASN A 86 -22.76 17.30 -3.01
N THR A 87 -23.63 18.29 -3.29
CA THR A 87 -23.21 19.69 -3.45
C THR A 87 -22.34 20.13 -2.27
N GLY A 88 -21.24 20.85 -2.56
CA GLY A 88 -20.25 21.23 -1.56
C GLY A 88 -19.19 20.17 -1.23
N LYS A 89 -19.31 18.94 -1.76
CA LYS A 89 -18.31 17.86 -1.59
C LYS A 89 -17.63 17.42 -2.89
N ILE A 90 -18.10 17.91 -4.03
CA ILE A 90 -17.58 17.53 -5.34
C ILE A 90 -16.57 18.58 -5.78
N PHE A 91 -15.32 18.16 -5.93
CA PHE A 91 -14.22 19.01 -6.40
C PHE A 91 -13.38 18.24 -7.40
N HIS A 92 -12.94 18.93 -8.45
CA HIS A 92 -12.02 18.40 -9.46
C HIS A 92 -10.88 19.39 -9.67
N TYR A 93 -9.69 18.87 -9.92
CA TYR A 93 -8.54 19.64 -10.40
C TYR A 93 -8.16 19.14 -11.79
N ILE A 94 -7.83 20.05 -12.69
CA ILE A 94 -7.36 19.71 -14.04
C ILE A 94 -6.43 20.80 -14.56
N ASN A 95 -5.41 20.38 -15.31
CA ASN A 95 -4.61 21.27 -16.14
C ASN A 95 -4.59 20.73 -17.58
N GLY A 96 -5.35 21.37 -18.47
CA GLY A 96 -5.48 20.99 -19.88
C GLY A 96 -6.86 21.25 -20.47
N LYS A 97 -7.18 20.57 -21.57
CA LYS A 97 -8.42 20.76 -22.33
C LYS A 97 -9.61 20.02 -21.71
N PHE A 98 -10.69 20.73 -21.43
CA PHE A 98 -11.93 20.13 -20.93
C PHE A 98 -13.19 20.95 -21.27
N ASP A 99 -14.34 20.34 -21.02
CA ASP A 99 -15.64 21.00 -21.02
C ASP A 99 -16.39 20.73 -19.69
N TYR A 100 -17.42 21.51 -19.40
CA TYR A 100 -18.10 21.42 -18.11
C TYR A 100 -19.56 21.91 -18.16
N HIS A 101 -20.35 21.36 -17.26
CA HIS A 101 -21.80 21.57 -17.20
C HIS A 101 -22.17 23.01 -16.79
N GLN A 102 -23.33 23.51 -17.23
CA GLN A 102 -23.83 24.85 -16.91
C GLN A 102 -24.08 25.14 -15.42
N ARG A 103 -24.08 24.10 -14.59
CA ARG A 103 -24.22 24.17 -13.12
C ARG A 103 -22.97 23.68 -12.38
N VAL A 104 -21.84 23.66 -13.07
CA VAL A 104 -20.52 23.43 -12.48
C VAL A 104 -19.80 24.77 -12.53
N TYR A 105 -19.26 25.19 -11.39
CA TYR A 105 -18.40 26.36 -11.31
C TYR A 105 -16.97 25.94 -11.67
N LYS A 106 -16.34 26.73 -12.53
CA LYS A 106 -14.91 26.64 -12.87
C LYS A 106 -14.22 27.84 -12.23
N ILE A 107 -13.20 27.58 -11.43
CA ILE A 107 -12.29 28.54 -10.82
C ILE A 107 -10.96 28.38 -11.55
N SER A 108 -10.49 29.41 -12.23
CA SER A 108 -9.36 29.34 -13.17
C SER A 108 -8.66 30.69 -13.29
N ASN A 109 -7.59 30.77 -14.08
CA ASN A 109 -6.80 32.00 -14.26
C ASN A 109 -6.33 32.53 -12.90
N PHE A 110 -5.67 31.66 -12.13
CA PHE A 110 -5.10 32.00 -10.84
C PHE A 110 -4.05 33.10 -11.01
N ASN A 111 -3.96 34.01 -10.02
CA ASN A 111 -2.87 34.98 -9.98
C ASN A 111 -1.51 34.29 -9.91
N ASN A 112 -0.44 34.97 -10.36
CA ASN A 112 0.91 34.41 -10.44
C ASN A 112 1.51 33.97 -9.10
N ASP A 113 0.96 34.44 -7.98
CA ASP A 113 1.37 34.12 -6.62
C ASP A 113 0.56 32.98 -5.98
N ILE A 114 -0.27 32.29 -6.77
CA ILE A 114 -1.14 31.20 -6.32
C ILE A 114 -0.79 29.92 -7.05
N ASP A 115 -0.47 28.87 -6.29
CA ASP A 115 -0.41 27.51 -6.82
C ASP A 115 -1.83 26.94 -6.93
N GLY A 116 -2.23 26.54 -8.15
CA GLY A 116 -3.59 26.09 -8.41
C GLY A 116 -3.96 24.78 -7.72
N TYR A 117 -2.98 23.89 -7.48
CA TYR A 117 -3.21 22.65 -6.75
C TYR A 117 -3.31 22.88 -5.24
N TYR A 118 -2.49 23.76 -4.67
CA TYR A 118 -2.67 24.24 -3.30
C TYR A 118 -4.06 24.86 -3.13
N PHE A 119 -4.49 25.73 -4.06
CA PHE A 119 -5.84 26.29 -4.05
C PHE A 119 -6.90 25.18 -4.03
N TYR A 120 -6.77 24.16 -4.88
CA TYR A 120 -7.67 23.00 -4.89
C TYR A 120 -7.75 22.31 -3.51
N LEU A 121 -6.60 22.04 -2.89
CA LEU A 121 -6.51 21.38 -1.59
C LEU A 121 -7.14 22.21 -0.48
N ALA A 122 -6.80 23.51 -0.40
CA ALA A 122 -7.37 24.42 0.57
C ALA A 122 -8.89 24.60 0.36
N PHE A 123 -9.32 24.79 -0.88
CA PHE A 123 -10.73 24.95 -1.22
C PHE A 123 -11.53 23.69 -0.85
N SER A 124 -11.08 22.51 -1.27
CA SER A 124 -11.77 21.25 -0.97
C SER A 124 -11.82 20.93 0.53
N GLN A 125 -10.81 21.35 1.30
CA GLN A 125 -10.76 21.17 2.75
C GLN A 125 -11.78 22.04 3.50
N TYR A 126 -11.88 23.32 3.15
CA TYR A 126 -12.64 24.29 3.95
C TYR A 126 -14.05 24.58 3.41
N PHE A 127 -14.31 24.31 2.12
CA PHE A 127 -15.55 24.75 1.49
C PHE A 127 -16.78 24.07 2.07
N TYR A 128 -16.76 22.76 2.29
CA TYR A 128 -17.93 22.01 2.75
C TYR A 128 -18.47 22.52 4.08
N GLU A 129 -17.59 22.68 5.08
CA GLU A 129 -17.97 23.17 6.42
C GLU A 129 -18.51 24.61 6.35
N ARG A 130 -17.89 25.46 5.51
CA ARG A 130 -18.37 26.83 5.29
C ARG A 130 -19.79 26.85 4.74
N VAL A 131 -20.07 26.09 3.67
CA VAL A 131 -21.39 26.11 3.05
C VAL A 131 -22.46 25.43 3.92
N MET A 132 -22.09 24.42 4.71
CA MET A 132 -22.96 23.83 5.73
C MET A 132 -23.32 24.84 6.83
N GLY A 133 -22.36 25.67 7.27
CA GLY A 133 -22.62 26.76 8.22
C GLY A 133 -23.57 27.85 7.71
N MET A 134 -23.82 27.91 6.40
CA MET A 134 -24.73 28.89 5.77
C MET A 134 -26.14 28.32 5.52
N THR A 135 -26.39 27.03 5.81
CA THR A 135 -27.70 26.40 5.61
C THR A 135 -28.24 25.84 6.93
N ALA A 136 -29.55 25.98 7.15
CA ALA A 136 -30.24 25.36 8.29
C ALA A 136 -30.58 23.87 8.04
N LYS A 137 -30.29 23.36 6.84
CA LYS A 137 -30.57 21.97 6.44
C LYS A 137 -29.39 21.05 6.75
N SER A 138 -29.67 19.75 6.84
CA SER A 138 -28.64 18.70 6.98
C SER A 138 -27.81 18.46 5.71
N SER A 139 -28.14 19.11 4.60
CA SER A 139 -27.42 19.05 3.32
C SER A 139 -27.40 20.40 2.61
N VAL A 140 -26.43 20.58 1.72
CA VAL A 140 -26.35 21.74 0.82
C VAL A 140 -27.18 21.44 -0.43
N ASP A 141 -28.22 22.23 -0.67
CA ASP A 141 -29.08 22.04 -1.85
C ASP A 141 -28.51 22.71 -3.10
N SER A 142 -27.87 23.87 -2.91
CA SER A 142 -27.24 24.64 -3.99
C SER A 142 -26.19 25.60 -3.45
N VAL A 143 -25.13 25.76 -4.20
CA VAL A 143 -24.05 26.75 -4.02
C VAL A 143 -24.27 27.89 -5.01
N ARG A 144 -24.25 29.12 -4.49
CA ARG A 144 -24.27 30.34 -5.31
C ARG A 144 -22.83 30.81 -5.57
N MET A 145 -22.62 31.49 -6.68
CA MET A 145 -21.28 31.99 -7.05
C MET A 145 -20.69 32.88 -5.97
N GLU A 146 -21.51 33.72 -5.33
CA GLU A 146 -21.09 34.64 -4.26
C GLU A 146 -20.56 33.88 -3.04
N MET A 147 -21.11 32.69 -2.75
CA MET A 147 -20.64 31.84 -1.66
C MET A 147 -19.21 31.35 -1.87
N ILE A 148 -18.82 31.15 -3.13
CA ILE A 148 -17.45 30.83 -3.54
C ILE A 148 -16.61 32.12 -3.57
N ALA A 149 -17.10 33.17 -4.24
CA ALA A 149 -16.37 34.43 -4.45
C ALA A 149 -15.94 35.11 -3.14
N ASP A 150 -16.83 35.16 -2.15
CA ASP A 150 -16.55 35.75 -0.83
C ASP A 150 -15.88 34.75 0.15
N MET A 151 -15.63 33.53 -0.35
CA MET A 151 -14.57 32.61 0.03
C MET A 151 -13.32 33.19 0.69
N LYS A 152 -13.06 33.16 2.01
CA LYS A 152 -11.68 33.37 2.48
C LYS A 152 -10.96 32.05 2.64
N LEU A 153 -9.77 31.96 2.05
CA LEU A 153 -8.88 30.81 2.17
C LEU A 153 -7.54 31.23 2.79
N PRO A 154 -6.92 30.35 3.60
CA PRO A 154 -5.62 30.62 4.20
C PRO A 154 -4.50 30.34 3.19
N PHE A 155 -3.57 31.28 3.03
CA PHE A 155 -2.40 31.14 2.18
C PHE A 155 -1.11 31.40 2.96
N PRO A 156 -0.07 30.55 2.80
CA PRO A 156 1.26 30.90 3.24
C PRO A 156 1.80 32.10 2.45
N PRO A 157 2.78 32.83 3.00
CA PRO A 157 3.28 34.07 2.40
C PRO A 157 4.06 33.86 1.09
N THR A 158 4.54 32.64 0.82
CA THR A 158 5.38 32.34 -0.34
C THR A 158 4.77 31.27 -1.24
N LEU A 159 4.98 31.43 -2.56
CA LEU A 159 4.59 30.43 -3.55
C LEU A 159 5.34 29.10 -3.33
N GLU A 160 6.61 29.16 -2.89
CA GLU A 160 7.41 27.96 -2.57
C GLU A 160 6.74 27.11 -1.49
N GLU A 161 6.18 27.73 -0.44
CA GLU A 161 5.49 26.97 0.60
C GLU A 161 4.18 26.35 0.10
N GLN A 162 3.43 27.07 -0.75
CA GLN A 162 2.24 26.49 -1.40
C GLN A 162 2.61 25.26 -2.23
N GLN A 163 3.66 25.37 -3.05
CA GLN A 163 4.16 24.29 -3.90
C GLN A 163 4.66 23.09 -3.08
N ALA A 164 5.40 23.32 -2.00
CA ALA A 164 5.87 22.25 -1.13
C ALA A 164 4.71 21.48 -0.47
N ILE A 165 3.67 22.19 -0.03
CA ILE A 165 2.46 21.56 0.52
C ILE A 165 1.70 20.79 -0.56
N ALA A 166 1.52 21.40 -1.72
CA ALA A 166 0.85 20.80 -2.88
C ALA A 166 1.56 19.51 -3.32
N GLU A 167 2.87 19.54 -3.49
CA GLU A 167 3.71 18.40 -3.87
C GLU A 167 3.57 17.26 -2.85
N ALA A 168 3.79 17.54 -1.55
CA ALA A 168 3.71 16.53 -0.50
C ALA A 168 2.32 15.84 -0.41
N LEU A 169 1.24 16.58 -0.60
CA LEU A 169 -0.12 16.02 -0.61
C LEU A 169 -0.43 15.27 -1.92
N SER A 170 0.07 15.77 -3.05
CA SER A 170 -0.08 15.12 -4.36
C SER A 170 0.65 13.79 -4.45
N ASP A 171 1.83 13.66 -3.82
CA ASP A 171 2.60 12.41 -3.75
C ASP A 171 1.82 11.31 -3.01
N VAL A 172 1.13 11.68 -1.93
CA VAL A 172 0.29 10.73 -1.18
C VAL A 172 -0.94 10.35 -2.00
N ASP A 173 -1.53 11.29 -2.74
CA ASP A 173 -2.63 10.99 -3.67
C ASP A 173 -2.19 10.04 -4.78
N ALA A 174 -1.01 10.26 -5.38
CA ALA A 174 -0.43 9.38 -6.37
C ALA A 174 -0.24 7.96 -5.81
N LEU A 175 0.32 7.83 -4.60
CA LEU A 175 0.46 6.54 -3.92
C LEU A 175 -0.88 5.85 -3.66
N ILE A 176 -1.91 6.58 -3.24
CA ILE A 176 -3.25 6.02 -3.03
C ILE A 176 -3.84 5.55 -4.36
N ALA A 177 -3.68 6.31 -5.44
CA ALA A 177 -4.14 5.95 -6.77
C ALA A 177 -3.43 4.68 -7.29
N GLU A 178 -2.12 4.59 -7.14
CA GLU A 178 -1.33 3.40 -7.48
C GLU A 178 -1.77 2.17 -6.68
N LEU A 179 -2.02 2.32 -5.38
CA LEU A 179 -2.53 1.23 -4.54
C LEU A 179 -3.91 0.76 -5.00
N ASN A 180 -4.82 1.67 -5.36
CA ASN A 180 -6.12 1.31 -5.91
C ASN A 180 -5.98 0.51 -7.21
N ALA A 181 -5.15 0.98 -8.14
CA ALA A 181 -4.92 0.29 -9.41
C ALA A 181 -4.30 -1.10 -9.21
N LEU A 182 -3.37 -1.23 -8.24
CA LEU A 182 -2.76 -2.50 -7.89
C LEU A 182 -3.79 -3.47 -7.27
N ILE A 183 -4.63 -2.99 -6.35
CA ILE A 183 -5.72 -3.79 -5.74
C ILE A 183 -6.66 -4.30 -6.83
N GLU A 184 -7.12 -3.43 -7.73
CA GLU A 184 -8.00 -3.82 -8.84
C GLU A 184 -7.34 -4.89 -9.72
N LYS A 185 -6.07 -4.68 -10.10
CA LYS A 185 -5.32 -5.68 -10.87
C LYS A 185 -5.21 -7.01 -10.14
N LYS A 186 -4.95 -7.01 -8.84
CA LYS A 186 -4.87 -8.23 -8.01
C LYS A 186 -6.21 -8.95 -7.91
N GLN A 187 -7.31 -8.20 -7.75
CA GLN A 187 -8.67 -8.75 -7.77
C GLN A 187 -9.01 -9.41 -9.12
N GLN A 188 -8.61 -8.80 -10.24
CA GLN A 188 -8.80 -9.40 -11.57
C GLN A 188 -7.97 -10.68 -11.73
N VAL A 189 -6.72 -10.70 -11.27
CA VAL A 189 -5.88 -11.91 -11.28
C VAL A 189 -6.49 -13.00 -10.38
N LYS A 190 -7.02 -12.67 -9.19
CA LYS A 190 -7.76 -13.62 -8.35
C LYS A 190 -8.96 -14.19 -9.10
N LYS A 191 -9.79 -13.33 -9.72
CA LYS A 191 -10.96 -13.76 -10.49
C LYS A 191 -10.58 -14.73 -11.61
N GLY A 192 -9.56 -14.41 -12.39
CA GLY A 192 -9.05 -15.31 -13.43
C GLY A 192 -8.52 -16.63 -12.86
N THR A 193 -7.83 -16.58 -11.72
CA THR A 193 -7.29 -17.77 -11.05
C THR A 193 -8.40 -18.68 -10.54
N MET A 194 -9.45 -18.12 -9.91
CA MET A 194 -10.64 -18.86 -9.50
C MET A 194 -11.30 -19.57 -10.69
N GLN A 195 -11.50 -18.86 -11.81
CA GLN A 195 -12.09 -19.45 -13.01
C GLN A 195 -11.26 -20.59 -13.60
N GLN A 196 -9.94 -20.59 -13.42
CA GLN A 196 -9.05 -21.65 -13.91
C GLN A 196 -8.98 -22.84 -12.95
N LEU A 197 -8.74 -22.57 -11.66
CA LEU A 197 -8.48 -23.60 -10.65
C LEU A 197 -9.75 -24.27 -10.14
N LEU A 198 -10.82 -23.53 -9.84
CA LEU A 198 -12.06 -24.10 -9.26
C LEU A 198 -12.93 -24.84 -10.27
N THR A 199 -12.64 -24.71 -11.57
CA THR A 199 -13.36 -25.40 -12.65
C THR A 199 -12.54 -26.51 -13.30
N GLY A 200 -11.31 -26.74 -12.82
CA GLY A 200 -10.41 -27.75 -13.37
C GLY A 200 -9.87 -27.43 -14.76
N LYS A 201 -10.18 -26.26 -15.36
CA LYS A 201 -9.63 -25.80 -16.66
C LYS A 201 -8.11 -25.78 -16.65
N LYS A 202 -7.51 -25.49 -15.50
CA LYS A 202 -6.08 -25.62 -15.25
C LYS A 202 -5.87 -26.31 -13.91
N ARG A 203 -5.04 -27.34 -13.91
CA ARG A 203 -4.62 -28.07 -12.71
C ARG A 203 -3.32 -27.48 -12.15
N LEU A 204 -3.11 -27.64 -10.85
CA LEU A 204 -1.84 -27.32 -10.23
C LEU A 204 -0.78 -28.35 -10.65
N PRO A 205 0.50 -27.97 -10.80
CA PRO A 205 1.55 -28.93 -11.13
C PRO A 205 1.61 -30.08 -10.12
N GLY A 206 1.74 -31.31 -10.61
CA GLY A 206 1.76 -32.51 -9.76
C GLY A 206 0.40 -33.13 -9.49
N PHE A 207 -0.70 -32.52 -9.95
CA PHE A 207 -2.05 -33.08 -9.82
C PHE A 207 -2.64 -33.41 -11.19
N ASP A 208 -3.02 -34.66 -11.38
CA ASP A 208 -3.66 -35.17 -12.59
C ASP A 208 -4.86 -36.10 -12.31
N GLY A 209 -5.18 -36.32 -11.03
CA GLY A 209 -6.27 -37.19 -10.58
C GLY A 209 -7.66 -36.75 -11.05
N GLU A 210 -8.62 -37.67 -10.99
CA GLU A 210 -10.00 -37.39 -11.40
C GLU A 210 -10.69 -36.40 -10.45
N TRP A 211 -11.55 -35.58 -11.04
CA TRP A 211 -12.56 -34.83 -10.30
C TRP A 211 -13.85 -35.64 -10.23
N GLU A 212 -14.62 -35.48 -9.16
CA GLU A 212 -15.93 -36.10 -9.01
C GLU A 212 -17.05 -35.06 -9.00
N GLU A 213 -18.25 -35.50 -9.40
CA GLU A 213 -19.48 -34.72 -9.31
C GLU A 213 -20.37 -35.32 -8.22
N LYS A 214 -20.79 -34.46 -7.28
CA LYS A 214 -21.68 -34.81 -6.17
C LYS A 214 -22.71 -33.72 -5.96
N THR A 215 -23.79 -34.06 -5.28
CA THR A 215 -24.76 -33.09 -4.77
C THR A 215 -24.36 -32.56 -3.39
N LEU A 216 -24.84 -31.37 -3.01
CA LEU A 216 -24.64 -30.86 -1.63
C LEU A 216 -25.12 -31.84 -0.57
N GLY A 217 -26.23 -32.55 -0.80
CA GLY A 217 -26.74 -33.58 0.10
C GLY A 217 -25.81 -34.79 0.25
N GLU A 218 -24.97 -35.08 -0.73
CA GLU A 218 -23.98 -36.17 -0.65
C GLU A 218 -22.70 -35.78 0.08
N VAL A 219 -22.32 -34.50 0.05
CA VAL A 219 -21.08 -34.00 0.69
C VAL A 219 -21.31 -33.36 2.05
N CYS A 220 -22.54 -33.03 2.43
CA CYS A 220 -22.88 -32.54 3.76
C CYS A 220 -23.29 -33.70 4.69
N ILE A 221 -22.82 -33.68 5.93
CA ILE A 221 -23.36 -34.50 7.02
C ILE A 221 -24.80 -34.06 7.33
N SER A 222 -25.04 -32.75 7.31
CA SER A 222 -26.37 -32.18 7.49
C SER A 222 -26.48 -30.82 6.81
N ILE A 223 -27.65 -30.55 6.26
CA ILE A 223 -28.05 -29.23 5.78
C ILE A 223 -29.29 -28.83 6.59
N SER A 224 -29.18 -27.77 7.38
CA SER A 224 -30.28 -27.29 8.22
C SER A 224 -30.45 -25.78 8.07
N ASP A 225 -31.52 -25.24 8.65
CA ASP A 225 -31.82 -23.82 8.63
C ASP A 225 -32.19 -23.31 10.03
N GLY A 226 -32.13 -22.00 10.17
CA GLY A 226 -32.43 -21.32 11.43
C GLY A 226 -33.91 -21.32 11.82
N THR A 227 -34.21 -20.54 12.85
CA THR A 227 -35.59 -20.40 13.33
C THR A 227 -36.50 -19.71 12.32
N HIS A 228 -37.74 -20.21 12.21
CA HIS A 228 -38.77 -19.75 11.27
C HIS A 228 -39.67 -18.64 11.84
N TYR A 229 -39.38 -18.16 13.04
CA TYR A 229 -40.02 -17.01 13.65
C TYR A 229 -38.96 -16.00 14.08
N THR A 230 -39.32 -14.73 14.12
CA THR A 230 -38.43 -13.69 14.62
C THR A 230 -38.40 -13.76 16.15
N PRO A 231 -37.25 -14.05 16.78
CA PRO A 231 -37.14 -14.08 18.24
C PRO A 231 -37.26 -12.66 18.82
N SER A 232 -37.58 -12.56 20.11
CA SER A 232 -37.52 -11.29 20.83
C SER A 232 -36.07 -10.85 21.00
N TYR A 233 -35.74 -9.68 20.45
CA TYR A 233 -34.41 -9.11 20.58
C TYR A 233 -34.21 -8.44 21.94
N VAL A 234 -32.96 -8.47 22.41
CA VAL A 234 -32.50 -7.84 23.65
C VAL A 234 -31.30 -6.95 23.32
N ASP A 235 -31.00 -5.98 24.18
CA ASP A 235 -29.87 -5.06 23.97
C ASP A 235 -28.51 -5.78 24.10
N TYR A 236 -28.44 -6.80 24.96
CA TYR A 236 -27.25 -7.62 25.20
C TYR A 236 -27.63 -9.08 25.39
N GLY A 237 -26.90 -10.00 24.77
CA GLY A 237 -27.20 -11.43 24.85
C GLY A 237 -26.36 -12.27 23.89
N ILE A 238 -26.96 -13.33 23.36
CA ILE A 238 -26.31 -14.21 22.37
C ILE A 238 -26.54 -13.66 20.96
N PRO A 239 -25.49 -13.54 20.13
CA PRO A 239 -25.63 -13.08 18.75
C PRO A 239 -26.66 -13.87 17.93
N PHE A 240 -27.36 -13.15 17.05
CA PHE A 240 -28.35 -13.69 16.13
C PHE A 240 -28.04 -13.26 14.70
N TYR A 241 -27.64 -14.20 13.85
CA TYR A 241 -27.19 -13.92 12.49
C TYR A 241 -28.29 -14.17 11.45
N SER A 242 -28.35 -13.28 10.47
CA SER A 242 -29.28 -13.34 9.35
C SER A 242 -28.56 -13.14 8.01
N VAL A 243 -29.34 -13.12 6.92
CA VAL A 243 -28.83 -12.81 5.57
C VAL A 243 -28.08 -11.47 5.51
N GLU A 244 -28.45 -10.49 6.34
CA GLU A 244 -27.77 -9.18 6.42
C GLU A 244 -26.31 -9.33 6.83
N ASN A 245 -26.05 -10.15 7.86
CA ASN A 245 -24.70 -10.38 8.39
C ASN A 245 -23.79 -11.05 7.37
N VAL A 246 -24.26 -12.12 6.72
CA VAL A 246 -23.50 -12.83 5.68
C VAL A 246 -23.28 -11.95 4.45
N THR A 247 -24.29 -11.15 4.06
CA THR A 247 -24.18 -10.30 2.86
C THR A 247 -23.20 -9.15 3.06
N ALA A 248 -23.18 -8.56 4.27
CA ALA A 248 -22.30 -7.47 4.65
C ALA A 248 -20.91 -7.93 5.15
N ASP A 249 -20.73 -9.24 5.36
CA ASP A 249 -19.56 -9.82 6.05
C ASP A 249 -19.27 -9.13 7.39
N ASN A 250 -20.32 -8.83 8.15
CA ASN A 250 -20.24 -8.11 9.42
C ASN A 250 -20.91 -8.91 10.55
N TYR A 251 -20.06 -9.36 11.48
CA TYR A 251 -20.43 -10.13 12.67
C TYR A 251 -20.16 -9.37 13.98
N SER A 252 -19.84 -8.08 13.88
CA SER A 252 -19.61 -7.19 15.03
C SER A 252 -20.83 -6.35 15.39
N ASP A 253 -21.63 -5.97 14.38
CA ASP A 253 -22.90 -5.27 14.55
C ASP A 253 -24.05 -6.25 14.29
N VAL A 254 -24.63 -6.77 15.38
CA VAL A 254 -25.54 -7.91 15.36
C VAL A 254 -26.70 -7.72 16.32
N LYS A 255 -27.81 -8.39 16.04
CA LYS A 255 -28.95 -8.46 16.96
C LYS A 255 -28.65 -9.53 18.01
N TYR A 256 -29.19 -9.36 19.22
CA TYR A 256 -29.02 -10.31 20.32
C TYR A 256 -30.33 -10.94 20.73
N ILE A 257 -30.26 -12.18 21.20
CA ILE A 257 -31.37 -12.92 21.81
C ILE A 257 -30.99 -13.38 23.22
N SER A 258 -32.00 -13.71 24.04
CA SER A 258 -31.75 -14.25 25.39
C SER A 258 -31.06 -15.62 25.32
N LYS A 259 -30.27 -15.95 26.34
CA LYS A 259 -29.62 -17.28 26.48
C LYS A 259 -30.63 -18.43 26.44
N THR A 260 -31.77 -18.28 27.13
CA THR A 260 -32.85 -19.28 27.15
C THR A 260 -33.42 -19.55 25.77
N GLU A 261 -33.53 -18.50 24.93
CA GLU A 261 -34.01 -18.65 23.56
C GLU A 261 -32.94 -19.34 22.70
N HIS A 262 -31.69 -18.92 22.82
CA HIS A 262 -30.56 -19.54 22.14
C HIS A 262 -30.43 -21.04 22.43
N GLU A 263 -30.47 -21.45 23.70
CA GLU A 263 -30.38 -22.85 24.15
C GLU A 263 -31.48 -23.74 23.55
N LYS A 264 -32.65 -23.17 23.23
CA LYS A 264 -33.72 -23.89 22.52
C LYS A 264 -33.42 -24.02 21.04
N LEU A 265 -32.97 -22.95 20.40
CA LEU A 265 -32.75 -22.89 18.95
C LEU A 265 -31.60 -23.80 18.50
N ILE A 266 -30.50 -23.84 19.25
CA ILE A 266 -29.32 -24.64 18.88
C ILE A 266 -29.55 -26.15 18.92
N LYS A 267 -30.60 -26.64 19.60
CA LYS A 267 -30.95 -28.06 19.60
C LYS A 267 -31.27 -28.59 18.21
N ARG A 268 -31.78 -27.72 17.32
CA ARG A 268 -32.10 -28.06 15.93
C ARG A 268 -30.97 -27.65 14.99
N CYS A 269 -30.38 -26.48 15.19
CA CYS A 269 -29.40 -25.90 14.29
C CYS A 269 -28.33 -25.17 15.11
N LYS A 270 -27.20 -25.84 15.32
CA LYS A 270 -26.05 -25.31 16.05
C LYS A 270 -24.89 -25.04 15.08
N PRO A 271 -24.63 -23.76 14.75
CA PRO A 271 -23.42 -23.38 14.04
C PRO A 271 -22.18 -23.69 14.88
N GLU A 272 -21.16 -24.22 14.26
CA GLU A 272 -19.87 -24.52 14.89
C GLU A 272 -18.72 -24.04 13.99
N ARG A 273 -17.53 -23.89 14.59
CA ARG A 273 -16.32 -23.59 13.84
C ARG A 273 -16.07 -24.68 12.79
N GLY A 274 -15.81 -24.26 11.55
CA GLY A 274 -15.62 -25.16 10.40
C GLY A 274 -16.90 -25.43 9.60
N ASP A 275 -18.05 -24.91 10.02
CA ASP A 275 -19.28 -24.97 9.22
C ASP A 275 -19.33 -23.83 8.19
N VAL A 276 -20.20 -23.96 7.19
CA VAL A 276 -20.45 -22.91 6.19
C VAL A 276 -21.90 -22.41 6.29
N LEU A 277 -22.07 -21.10 6.43
CA LEU A 277 -23.37 -20.45 6.29
C LEU A 277 -23.63 -20.14 4.81
N LEU A 278 -24.86 -20.34 4.35
CA LEU A 278 -25.30 -20.01 2.99
C LEU A 278 -26.59 -19.19 3.03
N THR A 279 -26.66 -18.11 2.25
CA THR A 279 -27.87 -17.29 2.15
C THR A 279 -28.91 -17.95 1.24
N ARG A 280 -30.11 -18.20 1.77
CA ARG A 280 -31.17 -18.95 1.08
C ARG A 280 -32.50 -18.22 0.89
N ILE A 281 -32.71 -17.08 1.55
CA ILE A 281 -33.87 -16.20 1.37
C ILE A 281 -33.38 -14.76 1.25
N GLY A 282 -33.88 -14.03 0.25
CA GLY A 282 -33.41 -12.68 -0.10
C GLY A 282 -32.24 -12.78 -1.08
N THR A 283 -31.03 -12.38 -0.65
CA THR A 283 -29.80 -12.64 -1.40
C THR A 283 -29.52 -14.13 -1.44
N LEU A 284 -29.29 -14.72 -2.61
CA LEU A 284 -29.05 -16.16 -2.76
C LEU A 284 -27.59 -16.50 -3.05
N GLY A 285 -27.12 -17.58 -2.44
CA GLY A 285 -25.85 -18.22 -2.79
C GLY A 285 -24.60 -17.53 -2.26
N LYS A 286 -24.72 -16.49 -1.42
CA LYS A 286 -23.57 -15.98 -0.67
C LYS A 286 -23.26 -16.90 0.49
N THR A 287 -21.98 -17.09 0.78
CA THR A 287 -21.51 -18.01 1.80
C THR A 287 -20.53 -17.35 2.77
N LYS A 288 -20.42 -17.93 3.97
CA LYS A 288 -19.37 -17.60 4.93
C LYS A 288 -18.88 -18.87 5.61
N LEU A 289 -17.56 -19.08 5.58
CA LEU A 289 -16.90 -20.06 6.45
C LEU A 289 -16.84 -19.51 7.88
N ILE A 290 -17.25 -20.32 8.85
CA ILE A 290 -17.13 -20.01 10.27
C ILE A 290 -15.72 -20.39 10.73
N ASP A 291 -14.79 -19.44 10.67
CA ASP A 291 -13.37 -19.59 11.06
C ASP A 291 -13.05 -19.02 12.45
N TRP A 292 -14.08 -18.77 13.26
CA TRP A 292 -14.01 -18.32 14.65
C TRP A 292 -14.81 -19.22 15.58
N ASP A 293 -14.57 -19.08 16.89
CA ASP A 293 -15.36 -19.79 17.90
C ASP A 293 -16.72 -19.09 18.03
N ILE A 294 -17.76 -19.76 17.52
CA ILE A 294 -19.10 -19.21 17.40
C ILE A 294 -20.01 -19.68 18.56
N ASP A 295 -20.72 -18.73 19.15
CA ASP A 295 -21.85 -18.97 20.05
C ASP A 295 -23.01 -18.09 19.60
N ALA A 296 -23.78 -18.57 18.62
CA ALA A 296 -24.81 -17.78 17.95
C ALA A 296 -25.97 -18.63 17.45
N SER A 297 -27.15 -18.03 17.36
CA SER A 297 -28.29 -18.60 16.65
C SER A 297 -28.42 -17.96 15.26
N ILE A 298 -28.99 -18.69 14.30
CA ILE A 298 -29.21 -18.17 12.94
C ILE A 298 -30.69 -18.11 12.59
N TYR A 299 -31.04 -17.21 11.68
CA TYR A 299 -32.39 -17.08 11.14
C TYR A 299 -32.65 -18.03 9.97
N VAL A 300 -33.93 -18.32 9.65
CA VAL A 300 -34.34 -19.17 8.52
C VAL A 300 -33.82 -18.68 7.16
N SER A 301 -33.44 -17.40 7.05
CA SER A 301 -32.81 -16.85 5.85
C SER A 301 -31.45 -17.48 5.51
N LEU A 302 -30.84 -18.18 6.47
CA LEU A 302 -29.56 -18.87 6.33
C LEU A 302 -29.75 -20.39 6.37
N ALA A 303 -28.99 -21.09 5.54
CA ALA A 303 -28.71 -22.51 5.67
C ALA A 303 -27.37 -22.70 6.38
N LEU A 304 -27.30 -23.68 7.28
CA LEU A 304 -26.08 -24.18 7.89
C LEU A 304 -25.67 -25.46 7.17
N LEU A 305 -24.47 -25.45 6.59
CA LEU A 305 -23.87 -26.58 5.90
C LEU A 305 -22.78 -27.17 6.79
N LYS A 306 -23.00 -28.40 7.28
CA LYS A 306 -21.97 -29.18 7.97
C LYS A 306 -21.38 -30.17 6.98
N LEU A 307 -20.16 -29.91 6.52
CA LEU A 307 -19.50 -30.71 5.48
C LEU A 307 -18.99 -32.03 6.05
N SER A 308 -19.00 -33.09 5.23
CA SER A 308 -18.34 -34.36 5.53
C SER A 308 -16.87 -34.31 5.13
N ASP A 309 -16.11 -35.33 5.51
CA ASP A 309 -14.71 -35.54 5.14
C ASP A 309 -14.48 -35.76 3.63
N LYS A 310 -15.55 -35.94 2.85
CA LYS A 310 -15.48 -36.08 1.38
C LYS A 310 -14.96 -34.82 0.67
N ILE A 311 -15.10 -33.65 1.29
CA ILE A 311 -14.65 -32.39 0.71
C ILE A 311 -14.05 -31.49 1.79
N ASN A 312 -12.89 -30.94 1.52
CA ASN A 312 -12.25 -29.97 2.37
C ASN A 312 -13.11 -28.71 2.47
N THR A 313 -13.48 -28.31 3.68
CA THR A 313 -14.36 -27.15 3.91
C THR A 313 -13.79 -25.85 3.36
N GLN A 314 -12.48 -25.63 3.48
CA GLN A 314 -11.85 -24.40 2.96
C GLN A 314 -11.94 -24.35 1.44
N TYR A 315 -11.67 -25.49 0.77
CA TYR A 315 -11.87 -25.61 -0.66
C TYR A 315 -13.34 -25.38 -1.04
N PHE A 316 -14.28 -26.03 -0.36
CA PHE A 316 -15.71 -25.87 -0.61
C PHE A 316 -16.14 -24.40 -0.49
N TYR A 317 -15.69 -23.70 0.55
CA TYR A 317 -15.93 -22.28 0.71
C TYR A 317 -15.43 -21.47 -0.49
N ARG A 318 -14.20 -21.73 -0.97
CA ARG A 318 -13.69 -21.09 -2.20
C ARG A 318 -14.49 -21.47 -3.44
N TYR A 319 -14.88 -22.74 -3.57
CA TYR A 319 -15.72 -23.22 -4.68
C TYR A 319 -17.07 -22.49 -4.72
N THR A 320 -17.64 -22.12 -3.57
CA THR A 320 -18.89 -21.35 -3.53
C THR A 320 -18.79 -19.94 -4.09
N GLU A 321 -17.57 -19.39 -4.23
CA GLU A 321 -17.30 -18.11 -4.89
C GLU A 321 -17.28 -18.23 -6.43
N SER A 322 -17.29 -19.46 -6.97
CA SER A 322 -17.27 -19.71 -8.42
C SER A 322 -18.61 -19.37 -9.08
N GLU A 323 -18.54 -18.92 -10.34
CA GLU A 323 -19.73 -18.68 -11.16
C GLU A 323 -20.59 -19.96 -11.30
N GLN A 324 -19.94 -21.12 -11.40
CA GLN A 324 -20.61 -22.42 -11.51
C GLN A 324 -21.50 -22.73 -10.30
N PHE A 325 -20.99 -22.55 -9.08
CA PHE A 325 -21.80 -22.78 -7.87
C PHE A 325 -22.99 -21.82 -7.81
N VAL A 326 -22.75 -20.54 -8.07
CA VAL A 326 -23.79 -19.50 -8.04
C VAL A 326 -24.89 -19.80 -9.07
N GLU A 327 -24.53 -20.26 -10.28
CA GLU A 327 -25.48 -20.65 -11.32
C GLU A 327 -26.30 -21.89 -10.93
N GLU A 328 -25.66 -22.92 -10.36
CA GLU A 328 -26.34 -24.14 -9.94
C GLU A 328 -27.34 -23.88 -8.79
N VAL A 329 -27.02 -22.97 -7.87
CA VAL A 329 -27.95 -22.48 -6.83
C VAL A 329 -29.12 -21.73 -7.47
N LYS A 330 -28.85 -20.80 -8.39
CA LYS A 330 -29.90 -20.01 -9.07
C LYS A 330 -30.85 -20.86 -9.89
N LYS A 331 -30.34 -21.89 -10.58
CA LYS A 331 -31.12 -22.84 -11.39
C LYS A 331 -32.19 -23.58 -10.59
N ARG A 332 -31.95 -23.79 -9.29
CA ARG A 332 -32.83 -24.49 -8.35
C ARG A 332 -33.64 -23.56 -7.45
N ALA A 333 -33.35 -22.27 -7.50
CA ALA A 333 -34.03 -21.27 -6.71
C ALA A 333 -35.34 -20.81 -7.36
N LEU A 334 -36.28 -20.40 -6.53
CA LEU A 334 -37.50 -19.68 -6.93
C LEU A 334 -37.15 -18.21 -7.14
N THR A 335 -36.46 -17.90 -8.24
CA THR A 335 -35.95 -16.54 -8.55
C THR A 335 -37.04 -15.52 -8.85
N ASN A 336 -38.25 -15.97 -9.22
CA ASN A 336 -39.41 -15.11 -9.46
C ASN A 336 -40.23 -14.83 -8.19
N ALA A 337 -39.88 -15.45 -7.05
CA ALA A 337 -40.53 -15.16 -5.77
C ALA A 337 -39.99 -13.85 -5.17
N SER A 338 -40.82 -13.16 -4.40
CA SER A 338 -40.41 -11.99 -3.60
C SER A 338 -40.68 -12.27 -2.11
N PRO A 339 -39.64 -12.47 -1.27
CA PRO A 339 -38.22 -12.53 -1.62
C PRO A 339 -37.84 -13.81 -2.40
N GLN A 340 -36.73 -13.75 -3.14
CA GLN A 340 -36.16 -14.93 -3.79
C GLN A 340 -35.79 -15.97 -2.73
N LYS A 341 -35.99 -17.26 -3.04
CA LYS A 341 -35.68 -18.33 -2.09
C LYS A 341 -35.25 -19.63 -2.75
N ILE A 342 -34.41 -20.40 -2.08
CA ILE A 342 -34.18 -21.82 -2.37
C ILE A 342 -34.74 -22.67 -1.23
N ASN A 343 -35.50 -23.71 -1.59
CA ASN A 343 -36.05 -24.66 -0.63
C ASN A 343 -34.96 -25.68 -0.23
N MET A 344 -35.00 -26.20 1.00
CA MET A 344 -33.94 -27.09 1.52
C MET A 344 -33.73 -28.33 0.65
N GLY A 345 -34.80 -29.01 0.23
CA GLY A 345 -34.69 -30.18 -0.65
C GLY A 345 -34.19 -29.87 -2.07
N GLU A 346 -34.27 -28.60 -2.53
CA GLU A 346 -33.64 -28.17 -3.78
C GLU A 346 -32.18 -27.78 -3.55
N LEU A 347 -31.85 -27.20 -2.39
CA LEU A 347 -30.48 -26.91 -1.99
C LEU A 347 -29.63 -28.19 -1.92
N GLU A 348 -30.18 -29.27 -1.36
CA GLU A 348 -29.53 -30.59 -1.32
C GLU A 348 -29.14 -31.12 -2.72
N LYS A 349 -29.85 -30.72 -3.77
CA LYS A 349 -29.63 -31.19 -5.15
C LYS A 349 -28.63 -30.34 -5.95
N VAL A 350 -28.09 -29.26 -5.37
CA VAL A 350 -27.09 -28.41 -6.03
C VAL A 350 -25.87 -29.27 -6.37
N SER A 351 -25.51 -29.32 -7.65
CA SER A 351 -24.36 -30.11 -8.11
C SER A 351 -23.06 -29.36 -7.88
N ILE A 352 -22.04 -30.08 -7.43
CA ILE A 352 -20.69 -29.58 -7.20
C ILE A 352 -19.68 -30.52 -7.85
N VAL A 353 -18.66 -29.95 -8.47
CA VAL A 353 -17.59 -30.69 -9.13
C VAL A 353 -16.26 -30.30 -8.50
N PHE A 354 -15.50 -31.27 -8.02
CA PHE A 354 -14.28 -31.01 -7.24
C PHE A 354 -13.24 -32.14 -7.38
N PRO A 355 -11.95 -31.86 -7.13
CA PRO A 355 -10.91 -32.89 -7.15
C PRO A 355 -11.16 -33.97 -6.10
N LYS A 356 -11.00 -35.26 -6.45
CA LYS A 356 -11.02 -36.34 -5.44
C LYS A 356 -9.85 -36.27 -4.47
N ASP A 357 -8.75 -35.65 -4.90
CA ASP A 357 -7.53 -35.50 -4.10
C ASP A 357 -7.67 -34.34 -3.10
N GLU A 358 -7.65 -34.66 -1.81
CA GLU A 358 -7.75 -33.68 -0.72
C GLU A 358 -6.57 -32.70 -0.69
N GLU A 359 -5.37 -33.14 -1.09
CA GLU A 359 -4.19 -32.28 -1.12
C GLU A 359 -4.28 -31.24 -2.25
N GLU A 360 -4.89 -31.60 -3.38
CA GLU A 360 -5.21 -30.62 -4.42
C GLU A 360 -6.24 -29.59 -3.93
N GLN A 361 -7.29 -30.05 -3.25
CA GLN A 361 -8.29 -29.18 -2.66
C GLN A 361 -7.66 -28.17 -1.69
N LYS A 362 -6.80 -28.65 -0.78
CA LYS A 362 -6.03 -27.79 0.15
C LYS A 362 -5.13 -26.80 -0.58
N ALA A 363 -4.39 -27.26 -1.60
CA ALA A 363 -3.48 -26.40 -2.35
C ALA A 363 -4.22 -25.28 -3.10
N ILE A 364 -5.35 -25.59 -3.76
CA ILE A 364 -6.20 -24.58 -4.41
C ILE A 364 -6.75 -23.60 -3.38
N ALA A 365 -7.27 -24.11 -2.26
CA ALA A 365 -7.82 -23.29 -1.19
C ALA A 365 -6.78 -22.35 -0.58
N GLN A 366 -5.54 -22.82 -0.39
CA GLN A 366 -4.42 -22.04 0.13
C GLN A 366 -4.04 -20.91 -0.83
N ILE A 367 -3.84 -21.21 -2.12
CA ILE A 367 -3.49 -20.19 -3.13
C ILE A 367 -4.53 -19.06 -3.15
N LEU A 368 -5.82 -19.39 -3.19
CA LEU A 368 -6.87 -18.37 -3.21
C LEU A 368 -6.93 -17.57 -1.90
N SER A 369 -6.61 -18.21 -0.77
CA SER A 369 -6.53 -17.54 0.53
C SER A 369 -5.33 -16.61 0.65
N ASP A 370 -4.17 -16.99 0.09
CA ASP A 370 -2.98 -16.14 0.04
C ASP A 370 -3.22 -14.89 -0.81
N MET A 371 -3.94 -15.04 -1.93
CA MET A 371 -4.35 -13.91 -2.78
C MET A 371 -5.28 -12.95 -2.05
N ASP A 372 -6.24 -13.47 -1.28
CA ASP A 372 -7.12 -12.63 -0.45
C ASP A 372 -6.35 -11.91 0.66
N ALA A 373 -5.40 -12.60 1.32
CA ALA A 373 -4.56 -12.00 2.34
C ALA A 373 -3.70 -10.85 1.75
N GLU A 374 -3.15 -11.04 0.54
CA GLU A 374 -2.41 -10.00 -0.17
C GLU A 374 -3.30 -8.79 -0.49
N ILE A 375 -4.50 -9.02 -1.05
CA ILE A 375 -5.47 -7.95 -1.37
C ILE A 375 -5.85 -7.19 -0.10
N LYS A 376 -6.19 -7.89 0.99
CA LYS A 376 -6.56 -7.27 2.28
C LYS A 376 -5.42 -6.44 2.88
N ALA A 377 -4.17 -6.92 2.76
CA ALA A 377 -3.00 -6.17 3.21
C ALA A 377 -2.81 -4.87 2.40
N LEU A 378 -3.03 -4.92 1.09
CA LEU A 378 -2.99 -3.73 0.23
C LEU A 378 -4.12 -2.74 0.54
N GLU A 379 -5.35 -3.22 0.76
CA GLU A 379 -6.49 -2.40 1.17
C GLU A 379 -6.22 -1.70 2.51
N SER A 380 -5.70 -2.44 3.50
CA SER A 380 -5.31 -1.89 4.80
C SER A 380 -4.22 -0.83 4.66
N LYS A 381 -3.24 -1.06 3.77
CA LYS A 381 -2.18 -0.08 3.45
C LYS A 381 -2.77 1.18 2.81
N ARG A 382 -3.66 1.04 1.83
CA ARG A 382 -4.37 2.16 1.19
C ARG A 382 -5.15 2.98 2.22
N ASP A 383 -5.90 2.33 3.09
CA ASP A 383 -6.74 3.02 4.07
C ASP A 383 -5.90 3.72 5.14
N LYS A 384 -4.75 3.16 5.51
CA LYS A 384 -3.74 3.85 6.32
C LYS A 384 -3.24 5.12 5.63
N TYR A 385 -2.91 5.08 4.33
CA TYR A 385 -2.45 6.27 3.62
C TYR A 385 -3.55 7.33 3.45
N LYS A 386 -4.82 6.93 3.31
CA LYS A 386 -5.95 7.88 3.36
C LYS A 386 -6.03 8.61 4.70
N GLN A 387 -5.84 7.90 5.81
CA GLN A 387 -5.80 8.52 7.15
C GLN A 387 -4.58 9.44 7.32
N ILE A 388 -3.41 9.01 6.84
CA ILE A 388 -2.19 9.84 6.83
C ILE A 388 -2.43 11.12 6.03
N LYS A 389 -3.01 11.02 4.83
CA LYS A 389 -3.38 12.19 4.01
C LYS A 389 -4.27 13.14 4.79
N GLN A 390 -5.32 12.63 5.43
CA GLN A 390 -6.23 13.45 6.24
C GLN A 390 -5.48 14.18 7.37
N GLY A 391 -4.57 13.50 8.07
CA GLY A 391 -3.71 14.12 9.08
C GLY A 391 -2.77 15.18 8.48
N MET A 392 -2.13 14.88 7.34
CA MET A 392 -1.27 15.82 6.62
C MET A 392 -2.04 17.07 6.19
N MET A 393 -3.26 16.94 5.67
CA MET A 393 -4.09 18.09 5.33
C MET A 393 -4.39 18.96 6.55
N GLN A 394 -4.68 18.34 7.71
CA GLN A 394 -4.93 19.07 8.96
C GLN A 394 -3.69 19.80 9.49
N GLU A 395 -2.48 19.29 9.25
CA GLU A 395 -1.22 19.87 9.69
C GLU A 395 -0.68 20.93 8.72
N LEU A 396 -0.69 20.62 7.42
CA LEU A 396 -0.05 21.43 6.37
C LEU A 396 -0.94 22.59 5.92
N LEU A 397 -2.24 22.37 5.66
CA LEU A 397 -3.14 23.43 5.19
C LEU A 397 -3.53 24.43 6.29
N THR A 398 -3.22 24.11 7.55
CA THR A 398 -3.40 25.03 8.69
C THR A 398 -2.09 25.68 9.13
N GLY A 399 -0.97 25.35 8.49
CA GLY A 399 0.35 25.87 8.86
C GLY A 399 0.85 25.43 10.26
N LYS A 400 0.23 24.42 10.88
CA LYS A 400 0.76 23.81 12.12
C LYS A 400 2.12 23.18 11.89
N THR A 401 2.31 22.57 10.72
CA THR A 401 3.60 22.08 10.24
C THR A 401 4.00 22.89 9.00
N ARG A 402 5.18 23.53 9.04
CA ARG A 402 5.71 24.38 7.96
C ARG A 402 6.83 23.65 7.21
N LEU A 403 6.64 23.33 5.93
CA LEU A 403 7.63 22.53 5.18
C LEU A 403 8.88 23.33 4.80
N VAL A 404 8.72 24.58 4.35
CA VAL A 404 9.82 25.45 3.93
C VAL A 404 10.57 25.99 5.14
N LYS A 405 9.87 26.51 6.16
CA LYS A 405 10.50 26.93 7.42
C LYS A 405 11.26 25.78 8.08
N ALA A 406 10.74 24.55 8.08
CA ALA A 406 11.49 23.40 8.60
C ALA A 406 12.73 23.06 7.74
N LYS A 407 12.70 23.33 6.42
CA LYS A 407 13.85 23.15 5.51
C LYS A 407 14.88 24.25 5.72
N GLU A 408 14.46 25.49 5.91
CA GLU A 408 15.29 26.64 6.26
C GLU A 408 15.87 26.50 7.66
N GLU A 409 15.07 26.19 8.69
CA GLU A 409 15.53 25.90 10.04
C GLU A 409 16.45 24.68 10.07
N ARG A 410 16.23 23.64 9.23
CA ARG A 410 17.19 22.53 9.08
C ARG A 410 18.46 22.98 8.37
N LYS A 411 18.36 23.85 7.38
CA LYS A 411 19.50 24.40 6.63
C LYS A 411 20.31 25.35 7.52
N GLU A 412 19.67 26.21 8.31
CA GLU A 412 20.24 27.06 9.34
C GLU A 412 20.74 26.24 10.54
N LEU A 413 20.08 25.13 10.93
CA LEU A 413 20.65 24.16 11.89
C LEU A 413 21.87 23.46 11.30
N GLN A 414 21.89 23.18 10.00
CA GLN A 414 23.01 22.55 9.30
C GLN A 414 24.17 23.53 9.07
N GLU A 415 23.86 24.81 8.82
CA GLU A 415 24.82 25.91 8.64
C GLU A 415 25.35 26.39 10.01
N SER A 416 24.53 26.43 11.07
CA SER A 416 25.00 26.65 12.45
C SER A 416 25.69 25.42 13.05
N LYS A 417 25.43 24.22 12.51
CA LYS A 417 26.26 23.01 12.69
C LYS A 417 27.37 22.90 11.65
N GLN A 418 27.93 24.01 11.16
CA GLN A 418 29.21 24.02 10.41
C GLN A 418 30.43 23.53 11.22
N ILE A 419 30.21 22.74 12.26
CA ILE A 419 31.13 21.69 12.70
C ILE A 419 30.25 20.45 12.93
N SER A 420 30.39 19.42 12.07
CA SER A 420 29.76 18.08 12.11
C SER A 420 28.54 17.82 11.20
N THR A 421 28.81 17.55 9.92
CA THR A 421 27.89 17.01 8.91
C THR A 421 27.60 15.51 9.11
N THR A 422 26.32 15.10 9.07
CA THR A 422 25.95 13.70 8.82
C THR A 422 25.04 13.65 7.60
N HIS A 423 25.61 13.27 6.46
CA HIS A 423 24.90 13.11 5.19
C HIS A 423 23.96 11.88 5.23
N SER A 424 23.00 11.81 4.30
CA SER A 424 22.09 10.66 4.23
C SER A 424 22.86 9.39 3.83
N TRP A 425 22.49 8.22 4.37
CA TRP A 425 23.12 6.95 4.00
C TRP A 425 23.24 6.75 2.48
N ALA A 426 22.21 7.15 1.71
CA ALA A 426 22.22 6.98 0.26
C ALA A 426 23.25 7.88 -0.45
N PHE A 427 23.54 9.06 0.12
CA PHE A 427 24.59 9.95 -0.38
C PHE A 427 25.97 9.42 0.01
N ASN A 428 26.14 8.95 1.25
CA ASN A 428 27.39 8.33 1.70
C ASN A 428 27.77 7.15 0.81
N GLU A 429 26.79 6.29 0.55
CA GLU A 429 26.97 5.14 -0.33
C GLU A 429 27.25 5.56 -1.78
N ALA A 430 26.66 6.66 -2.26
CA ALA A 430 26.94 7.20 -3.59
C ALA A 430 28.41 7.63 -3.73
N VAL A 431 28.94 8.29 -2.69
CA VAL A 431 30.35 8.69 -2.61
C VAL A 431 31.29 7.46 -2.58
N ILE A 432 30.96 6.44 -1.77
CA ILE A 432 31.72 5.18 -1.76
C ILE A 432 31.75 4.53 -3.15
N ILE A 433 30.59 4.36 -3.79
CA ILE A 433 30.50 3.70 -5.10
C ILE A 433 31.29 4.47 -6.15
N ALA A 434 31.19 5.80 -6.17
CA ALA A 434 31.92 6.64 -7.11
C ALA A 434 33.44 6.54 -6.91
N THR A 435 33.90 6.63 -5.66
CA THR A 435 35.33 6.52 -5.32
C THR A 435 35.89 5.15 -5.69
N LEU A 436 35.13 4.08 -5.45
CA LEU A 436 35.51 2.73 -5.91
C LEU A 436 35.51 2.61 -7.44
N ALA A 437 34.56 3.24 -8.12
CA ALA A 437 34.49 3.23 -9.59
C ALA A 437 35.64 4.00 -10.23
N ASP A 438 36.13 5.06 -9.59
CA ASP A 438 37.33 5.78 -9.98
C ASP A 438 38.60 4.97 -9.73
N GLN A 439 38.75 4.41 -8.53
CA GLN A 439 39.94 3.65 -8.12
C GLN A 439 40.12 2.33 -8.90
N PHE A 440 39.02 1.61 -9.18
CA PHE A 440 39.03 0.27 -9.79
C PHE A 440 38.43 0.22 -11.20
N GLY A 441 37.99 1.36 -11.74
CA GLY A 441 37.50 1.45 -13.11
C GLY A 441 38.63 1.66 -14.10
N ASP A 442 39.13 0.58 -14.69
CA ASP A 442 40.01 0.66 -15.88
C ASP A 442 39.18 0.97 -17.16
N ASP A 443 39.79 0.88 -18.35
CA ASP A 443 39.15 0.88 -19.69
C ASP A 443 38.01 -0.16 -19.86
N ILE A 444 37.75 -0.97 -18.84
CA ILE A 444 36.70 -1.98 -18.77
C ILE A 444 35.84 -1.68 -17.54
N ALA A 445 34.58 -1.38 -17.83
CA ALA A 445 33.59 -0.87 -16.89
C ALA A 445 33.51 -1.65 -15.56
N PHE A 446 33.66 -0.95 -14.43
CA PHE A 446 33.60 -1.48 -13.07
C PHE A 446 32.21 -2.08 -12.79
N GLY A 447 32.17 -3.41 -12.64
CA GLY A 447 30.92 -4.16 -12.59
C GLY A 447 30.24 -4.16 -11.22
N ARG A 448 28.91 -4.21 -11.20
CA ARG A 448 28.08 -4.25 -9.97
C ARG A 448 28.49 -5.33 -8.97
N LYS A 449 28.80 -6.54 -9.47
CA LYS A 449 29.26 -7.65 -8.63
C LYS A 449 30.47 -7.24 -7.80
N ARG A 450 31.44 -6.53 -8.41
CA ARG A 450 32.69 -6.12 -7.77
C ARG A 450 32.49 -4.99 -6.78
N TYR A 451 31.89 -3.86 -7.18
CA TYR A 451 31.73 -2.72 -6.27
C TYR A 451 30.94 -3.09 -5.02
N THR A 452 29.94 -3.98 -5.16
CA THR A 452 29.14 -4.40 -4.00
C THR A 452 29.99 -5.09 -2.95
N LYS A 453 30.98 -5.89 -3.38
CA LYS A 453 31.87 -6.59 -2.43
C LYS A 453 32.87 -5.64 -1.81
N LEU A 454 33.41 -4.72 -2.60
CA LEU A 454 34.34 -3.73 -2.08
C LEU A 454 33.63 -2.74 -1.14
N SER A 455 32.40 -2.32 -1.42
CA SER A 455 31.60 -1.51 -0.48
C SER A 455 31.29 -2.29 0.81
N TYR A 456 30.92 -3.58 0.70
CA TYR A 456 30.77 -4.44 1.88
C TYR A 456 32.03 -4.48 2.74
N LEU A 457 33.20 -4.70 2.12
CA LEU A 457 34.48 -4.79 2.82
C LEU A 457 34.90 -3.43 3.41
N LEU A 458 34.59 -2.34 2.72
CA LEU A 458 34.83 -0.99 3.22
C LEU A 458 34.02 -0.73 4.49
N HIS A 459 32.71 -1.03 4.50
CA HIS A 459 31.90 -0.92 5.71
C HIS A 459 32.37 -1.85 6.83
N ARG A 460 32.87 -3.06 6.49
CA ARG A 460 33.50 -3.93 7.49
C ARG A 460 34.73 -3.30 8.12
N TYR A 461 35.53 -2.60 7.33
CA TYR A 461 36.75 -1.93 7.78
C TYR A 461 36.46 -0.66 8.59
N THR A 462 35.58 0.21 8.09
CA THR A 462 35.32 1.53 8.68
C THR A 462 34.35 1.46 9.85
N ASP A 463 33.30 0.64 9.73
CA ASP A 463 32.16 0.69 10.64
C ASP A 463 32.10 -0.54 11.56
N ASN A 464 32.94 -1.56 11.30
CA ASN A 464 32.86 -2.90 11.88
C ASN A 464 31.45 -3.54 11.79
N GLU A 465 30.62 -3.06 10.86
CA GLU A 465 29.24 -3.49 10.68
C GLU A 465 28.86 -3.51 9.19
N VAL A 466 27.93 -4.39 8.83
CA VAL A 466 27.40 -4.52 7.46
C VAL A 466 25.88 -4.57 7.47
N SER A 467 25.30 -3.56 8.13
CA SER A 467 23.85 -3.39 8.23
C SER A 467 23.23 -3.17 6.84
N GLY A 468 22.10 -3.81 6.57
CA GLY A 468 21.42 -3.73 5.26
C GLY A 468 21.94 -4.66 4.16
N TYR A 469 23.13 -5.25 4.30
CA TYR A 469 23.64 -6.27 3.38
C TYR A 469 22.94 -7.61 3.62
N ARG A 470 22.16 -8.06 2.62
CA ARG A 470 21.36 -9.29 2.66
C ARG A 470 22.07 -10.44 1.94
N LYS A 471 21.82 -11.67 2.39
CA LYS A 471 22.28 -12.90 1.72
C LYS A 471 21.59 -13.03 0.36
N LYS A 472 22.34 -12.88 -0.73
CA LYS A 472 21.86 -13.03 -2.12
C LYS A 472 22.68 -14.03 -2.91
N ALA A 473 22.15 -14.51 -4.03
CA ALA A 473 22.81 -15.52 -4.88
C ALA A 473 24.27 -15.17 -5.24
N ALA A 474 24.58 -13.90 -5.50
CA ALA A 474 25.95 -13.43 -5.77
C ALA A 474 26.76 -13.06 -4.50
N GLY A 475 26.37 -13.57 -3.32
CA GLY A 475 26.90 -13.23 -1.99
C GLY A 475 26.19 -12.03 -1.34
N PRO A 476 26.71 -11.47 -0.23
CA PRO A 476 26.09 -10.32 0.44
C PRO A 476 25.96 -9.10 -0.49
N TYR A 477 24.79 -8.46 -0.48
CA TYR A 477 24.49 -7.26 -1.27
C TYR A 477 23.42 -6.43 -0.56
N ASN A 478 23.54 -5.10 -0.58
CA ASN A 478 22.51 -4.21 -0.07
C ASN A 478 21.56 -3.77 -1.21
N PRO A 479 20.29 -4.23 -1.24
CA PRO A 479 19.35 -3.90 -2.31
C PRO A 479 19.04 -2.42 -2.47
N LYS A 480 19.24 -1.62 -1.42
CA LYS A 480 19.01 -0.18 -1.46
C LYS A 480 20.05 0.56 -2.30
N THR A 481 21.20 -0.02 -2.63
CA THR A 481 22.18 0.61 -3.54
C THR A 481 21.59 0.83 -4.94
N LYS A 482 20.86 -0.15 -5.46
CA LYS A 482 20.14 -0.07 -6.75
C LYS A 482 18.78 0.60 -6.66
N TYR A 483 17.95 0.20 -5.68
CA TYR A 483 16.56 0.66 -5.59
C TYR A 483 16.35 1.86 -4.68
N GLY A 484 17.29 2.12 -3.77
CA GLY A 484 17.23 3.17 -2.75
C GLY A 484 17.95 4.46 -3.14
N GLY A 485 18.50 4.56 -4.36
CA GLY A 485 19.01 5.81 -4.91
C GLY A 485 20.53 6.04 -5.01
N PRO A 486 21.46 5.34 -4.32
CA PRO A 486 22.90 5.64 -4.40
C PRO A 486 23.49 5.64 -5.82
N GLU A 487 23.23 4.60 -6.62
CA GLU A 487 23.70 4.58 -8.02
C GLU A 487 23.13 5.78 -8.81
N ARG A 488 21.87 6.15 -8.55
CA ARG A 488 21.21 7.27 -9.22
C ARG A 488 21.84 8.60 -8.80
N ILE A 489 22.09 8.79 -7.51
CA ILE A 489 22.72 9.99 -6.95
C ILE A 489 24.12 10.18 -7.54
N ALA A 490 24.95 9.13 -7.55
CA ALA A 490 26.30 9.22 -8.09
C ALA A 490 26.30 9.53 -9.61
N LEU A 491 25.31 9.06 -10.36
CA LEU A 491 25.13 9.41 -11.77
C LEU A 491 24.60 10.83 -11.97
N GLU A 492 23.59 11.26 -11.21
CA GLU A 492 22.97 12.60 -11.29
C GLU A 492 23.93 13.71 -10.86
N LYS A 493 24.82 13.41 -9.91
CA LYS A 493 25.90 14.31 -9.47
C LYS A 493 27.14 14.26 -10.37
N GLU A 494 27.15 13.36 -11.36
CA GLU A 494 28.28 13.15 -12.26
C GLU A 494 29.57 12.74 -11.52
N TYR A 495 29.44 12.10 -10.35
CA TYR A 495 30.56 11.49 -9.62
C TYR A 495 31.03 10.22 -10.32
N MET A 496 30.13 9.54 -11.04
CA MET A 496 30.46 8.38 -11.87
C MET A 496 29.69 8.38 -13.18
N GLY A 497 30.26 7.76 -14.23
CA GLY A 497 29.64 7.54 -15.53
C GLY A 497 29.28 6.06 -15.78
N LYS A 498 28.63 5.78 -16.92
CA LYS A 498 28.38 4.41 -17.40
C LYS A 498 29.26 4.13 -18.62
N ALA A 499 29.91 2.97 -18.65
CA ALA A 499 30.69 2.51 -19.80
C ALA A 499 30.22 1.13 -20.27
N GLN A 500 30.40 0.88 -21.58
CA GLN A 500 30.15 -0.41 -22.21
C GLN A 500 31.26 -0.77 -23.19
N LYS A 501 31.85 -1.96 -23.03
CA LYS A 501 32.84 -2.54 -23.96
C LYS A 501 32.40 -3.95 -24.34
N GLY A 502 31.90 -4.10 -25.57
CA GLY A 502 31.25 -5.34 -26.02
C GLY A 502 30.03 -5.69 -25.17
N LYS A 503 30.05 -6.88 -24.53
CA LYS A 503 28.97 -7.36 -23.63
C LYS A 503 29.08 -6.85 -22.20
N TYR A 504 30.20 -6.23 -21.81
CA TYR A 504 30.45 -5.80 -20.44
C TYR A 504 29.94 -4.38 -20.22
N LYS A 505 29.11 -4.19 -19.19
CA LYS A 505 28.54 -2.90 -18.75
C LYS A 505 28.92 -2.65 -17.29
N GLY A 506 29.26 -1.42 -16.96
CA GLY A 506 29.67 -1.03 -15.61
C GLY A 506 29.84 0.48 -15.47
N PHE A 507 30.60 0.88 -14.46
CA PHE A 507 30.81 2.27 -14.09
C PHE A 507 32.26 2.69 -14.34
N VAL A 508 32.45 3.99 -14.54
CA VAL A 508 33.75 4.65 -14.71
C VAL A 508 33.72 5.97 -13.93
N SER A 509 34.87 6.59 -13.75
CA SER A 509 34.98 7.92 -13.17
C SER A 509 34.10 8.95 -13.90
N GLY A 510 33.52 9.89 -13.15
CA GLY A 510 32.67 10.97 -13.66
C GLY A 510 33.38 12.33 -13.64
N GLU A 511 32.78 13.34 -14.27
CA GLU A 511 33.39 14.67 -14.39
C GLU A 511 33.57 15.38 -13.04
N ASN A 512 32.70 15.09 -12.06
CA ASN A 512 32.74 15.70 -10.71
C ASN A 512 33.34 14.75 -9.66
N ILE A 513 34.19 13.80 -10.05
CA ILE A 513 34.76 12.80 -9.12
C ILE A 513 35.55 13.43 -7.96
N GLU A 514 36.25 14.54 -8.19
CA GLU A 514 37.05 15.23 -7.16
C GLU A 514 36.19 15.67 -5.96
N GLU A 515 34.92 16.03 -6.17
CA GLU A 515 33.99 16.37 -5.09
C GLU A 515 33.66 15.13 -4.24
N ALA A 516 33.41 13.99 -4.89
CA ALA A 516 33.16 12.73 -4.18
C ALA A 516 34.40 12.23 -3.43
N GLN A 517 35.59 12.33 -4.01
CA GLN A 517 36.84 12.00 -3.33
C GLN A 517 37.04 12.88 -2.10
N SER A 518 36.78 14.19 -2.20
CA SER A 518 36.86 15.09 -1.05
C SER A 518 35.89 14.68 0.06
N TYR A 519 34.65 14.30 -0.27
CA TYR A 519 33.73 13.77 0.73
C TYR A 519 34.22 12.44 1.32
N PHE A 520 34.73 11.53 0.48
CA PHE A 520 35.24 10.24 0.92
C PHE A 520 36.39 10.39 1.91
N ASP A 521 37.39 11.20 1.57
CA ASP A 521 38.56 11.46 2.41
C ASP A 521 38.16 12.08 3.75
N ASN A 522 37.20 13.00 3.72
CA ASN A 522 36.70 13.64 4.93
C ASN A 522 35.94 12.68 5.86
N TRP A 523 35.32 11.62 5.34
CA TRP A 523 34.46 10.73 6.15
C TRP A 523 35.11 9.40 6.50
N TYR A 524 35.89 8.84 5.58
CA TYR A 524 36.48 7.51 5.70
C TYR A 524 38.00 7.53 5.77
N GLY A 525 38.61 8.67 5.41
CA GLY A 525 40.06 8.79 5.30
C GLY A 525 40.61 8.15 4.03
N GLN A 526 41.67 8.74 3.49
CA GLN A 526 42.39 8.18 2.34
C GLN A 526 42.95 6.78 2.65
N GLU A 527 43.25 6.49 3.93
CA GLU A 527 43.67 5.15 4.35
C GLU A 527 42.64 4.06 4.03
N ALA A 528 41.34 4.36 4.02
CA ALA A 528 40.32 3.35 3.80
C ALA A 528 40.27 2.88 2.34
N ILE A 529 40.39 3.80 1.37
CA ILE A 529 40.48 3.41 -0.04
C ILE A 529 41.83 2.75 -0.35
N ASN A 530 42.93 3.22 0.28
CA ASN A 530 44.25 2.59 0.15
C ASN A 530 44.22 1.16 0.69
N TRP A 531 43.57 0.93 1.84
CA TRP A 531 43.42 -0.41 2.41
C TRP A 531 42.63 -1.34 1.48
N ILE A 532 41.53 -0.85 0.87
CA ILE A 532 40.80 -1.63 -0.12
C ILE A 532 41.69 -1.96 -1.33
N ASP A 533 42.51 -1.00 -1.77
CA ASP A 533 43.43 -1.17 -2.88
C ASP A 533 44.47 -2.27 -2.64
N GLU A 534 45.20 -2.13 -1.53
CA GLU A 534 46.31 -3.01 -1.17
C GLU A 534 45.85 -4.47 -0.98
N ASN A 535 44.64 -4.67 -0.43
CA ASN A 535 44.15 -6.02 -0.11
C ASN A 535 43.36 -6.66 -1.26
N PHE A 536 42.64 -5.89 -2.08
CA PHE A 536 41.62 -6.45 -2.97
C PHE A 536 41.76 -6.09 -4.45
N ARG A 537 42.70 -5.21 -4.84
CA ARG A 537 42.86 -4.78 -6.25
C ARG A 537 42.93 -5.95 -7.22
N TYR A 538 43.70 -6.98 -6.89
CA TYR A 538 43.95 -8.12 -7.77
C TYR A 538 43.09 -9.36 -7.45
N GLN A 539 42.21 -9.29 -6.46
CA GLN A 539 41.32 -10.42 -6.15
C GLN A 539 40.24 -10.59 -7.22
N SER A 540 39.93 -11.84 -7.56
CA SER A 540 38.87 -12.16 -8.52
C SER A 540 37.48 -11.88 -7.92
N ASN A 541 36.46 -11.74 -8.79
CA ASN A 541 35.09 -11.56 -8.31
C ASN A 541 34.55 -12.78 -7.54
N ASP A 542 35.12 -13.96 -7.76
CA ASP A 542 34.71 -15.19 -7.07
C ASP A 542 35.42 -15.33 -5.72
N ASP A 543 36.68 -14.89 -5.60
CA ASP A 543 37.37 -14.78 -4.31
C ASP A 543 36.70 -13.74 -3.41
N LEU A 544 36.36 -12.55 -3.95
CA LEU A 544 35.62 -11.53 -3.19
C LEU A 544 34.23 -12.03 -2.76
N GLU A 545 33.57 -12.84 -3.60
CA GLU A 545 32.29 -13.45 -3.25
C GLU A 545 32.43 -14.49 -2.15
N LEU A 546 33.46 -15.34 -2.20
CA LEU A 546 33.79 -16.31 -1.16
C LEU A 546 34.06 -15.58 0.16
N LEU A 547 35.01 -14.64 0.19
CA LEU A 547 35.42 -13.92 1.39
C LEU A 547 34.24 -13.21 2.05
N THR A 548 33.47 -12.44 1.29
CA THR A 548 32.32 -11.70 1.85
C THR A 548 31.20 -12.62 2.33
N THR A 549 30.98 -13.76 1.66
CA THR A 549 29.98 -14.76 2.10
C THR A 549 30.39 -15.39 3.44
N VAL A 550 31.67 -15.79 3.56
CA VAL A 550 32.23 -16.38 4.78
C VAL A 550 32.27 -15.38 5.92
N ASP A 551 32.72 -14.14 5.68
CA ASP A 551 32.73 -13.07 6.69
C ASP A 551 31.31 -12.77 7.21
N LYS A 552 30.32 -12.72 6.33
CA LYS A 552 28.93 -12.49 6.74
C LYS A 552 28.37 -13.64 7.57
N ALA A 553 28.72 -14.89 7.23
CA ALA A 553 28.36 -16.05 8.05
C ALA A 553 29.05 -16.01 9.42
N ARG A 554 30.33 -15.65 9.47
CA ARG A 554 31.10 -15.44 10.72
C ARG A 554 30.43 -14.38 11.61
N ILE A 555 29.99 -13.25 11.07
CA ILE A 555 29.27 -12.22 11.84
C ILE A 555 27.97 -12.76 12.45
N GLU A 556 27.22 -13.57 11.69
CA GLU A 556 25.97 -14.17 12.16
C GLU A 556 26.21 -15.13 13.33
N LEU A 557 27.17 -16.04 13.17
CA LEU A 557 27.62 -16.96 14.23
C LEU A 557 28.07 -16.20 15.47
N GLY A 558 28.86 -15.13 15.30
CA GLY A 558 29.33 -14.29 16.39
C GLY A 558 28.19 -13.61 17.17
N LYS A 559 27.12 -13.16 16.49
CA LYS A 559 25.93 -12.59 17.13
C LYS A 559 25.13 -13.62 17.92
N GLU A 560 25.15 -14.87 17.48
CA GLU A 560 24.49 -15.99 18.14
C GLU A 560 25.36 -16.65 19.23
N GLY A 561 26.59 -16.16 19.43
CA GLY A 561 27.54 -16.73 20.38
C GLY A 561 28.05 -18.12 19.98
N GLN A 562 27.98 -18.46 18.70
CA GLN A 562 28.43 -19.74 18.16
C GLN A 562 29.89 -19.68 17.70
N GLU A 563 30.60 -20.80 17.84
CA GLU A 563 31.98 -20.94 17.38
C GLU A 563 32.05 -20.92 15.85
N VAL A 564 33.02 -20.18 15.30
CA VAL A 564 33.22 -20.05 13.86
C VAL A 564 34.16 -21.14 13.39
N THR A 565 33.60 -22.17 12.77
CA THR A 565 34.32 -23.34 12.25
C THR A 565 33.88 -23.61 10.82
N LEU A 566 34.61 -24.48 10.09
CA LEU A 566 34.21 -24.90 8.74
C LEU A 566 32.77 -25.45 8.73
N SER A 567 32.40 -26.28 9.72
CA SER A 567 31.07 -26.88 9.80
C SER A 567 29.99 -25.82 10.04
N THR A 568 30.17 -24.95 11.03
CA THR A 568 29.15 -23.94 11.38
C THR A 568 28.98 -22.89 10.27
N VAL A 569 30.06 -22.51 9.58
CA VAL A 569 29.97 -21.64 8.40
C VAL A 569 29.21 -22.32 7.25
N LYS A 570 29.45 -23.61 6.99
CA LYS A 570 28.71 -24.37 5.96
C LYS A 570 27.24 -24.50 6.32
N GLU A 571 26.89 -24.68 7.59
CA GLU A 571 25.50 -24.71 8.05
C GLU A 571 24.77 -23.38 7.81
N VAL A 572 25.43 -22.25 8.06
CA VAL A 572 24.86 -20.92 7.76
C VAL A 572 24.67 -20.70 6.26
N ILE A 573 25.56 -21.23 5.43
CA ILE A 573 25.44 -21.17 3.96
C ILE A 573 24.30 -22.08 3.47
N ALA A 574 24.26 -23.33 3.94
CA ALA A 574 23.27 -24.34 3.54
C ALA A 574 21.84 -23.99 3.98
N SER A 575 21.68 -23.37 5.15
CA SER A 575 20.37 -23.01 5.70
C SER A 575 19.67 -21.86 4.98
N HIS A 576 20.36 -21.13 4.09
CA HIS A 576 19.78 -19.98 3.39
C HIS A 576 19.48 -20.30 1.92
N PRO A 577 18.22 -20.14 1.44
CA PRO A 577 17.80 -20.59 0.10
C PRO A 577 18.60 -19.99 -1.08
N GLU A 578 19.07 -18.74 -0.96
CA GLU A 578 19.89 -18.13 -2.01
C GLU A 578 21.39 -18.50 -1.94
N TRP A 579 21.83 -19.17 -0.88
CA TRP A 579 23.23 -19.49 -0.62
C TRP A 579 23.54 -20.98 -0.64
N GLU A 580 22.55 -21.86 -0.45
CA GLU A 580 22.72 -23.32 -0.43
C GLU A 580 23.53 -23.83 -1.63
N SER A 581 23.12 -23.45 -2.85
CA SER A 581 23.80 -23.80 -4.11
C SER A 581 25.25 -23.30 -4.23
N LYS A 582 25.72 -22.41 -3.35
CA LYS A 582 27.13 -21.98 -3.34
C LYS A 582 28.06 -23.13 -2.98
N LEU A 583 27.63 -24.03 -2.09
CA LEU A 583 28.43 -25.17 -1.65
C LEU A 583 28.68 -26.18 -2.78
N GLU A 584 27.97 -26.07 -3.90
CA GLU A 584 28.18 -26.88 -5.11
C GLU A 584 29.30 -26.32 -6.02
N ARG A 585 29.79 -25.10 -5.75
CA ARG A 585 30.82 -24.45 -6.56
C ARG A 585 32.21 -24.74 -6.00
N ASP A 586 33.17 -25.03 -6.88
CA ASP A 586 34.57 -25.32 -6.51
C ASP A 586 35.22 -24.23 -5.64
N ILE A 587 34.86 -22.96 -5.86
CA ILE A 587 35.37 -21.83 -5.07
C ILE A 587 34.93 -21.89 -3.59
N PHE A 588 33.84 -22.59 -3.26
CA PHE A 588 33.36 -22.83 -1.89
C PHE A 588 33.76 -24.21 -1.35
N SER A 589 34.88 -24.76 -1.82
CA SER A 589 35.47 -25.98 -1.24
C SER A 589 35.84 -25.79 0.24
N ASP A 590 35.95 -26.90 0.98
CA ASP A 590 36.30 -26.88 2.40
C ASP A 590 37.64 -26.17 2.68
N GLU A 591 38.62 -26.32 1.78
CA GLU A 591 39.91 -25.65 1.86
C GLU A 591 39.76 -24.13 1.67
N ASN A 592 38.99 -23.71 0.67
CA ASN A 592 38.74 -22.30 0.38
C ASN A 592 37.91 -21.61 1.46
N ILE A 593 36.91 -22.29 2.03
CA ILE A 593 36.14 -21.75 3.16
C ILE A 593 37.06 -21.58 4.38
N LYS A 594 37.91 -22.57 4.69
CA LYS A 594 38.90 -22.43 5.78
C LYS A 594 39.85 -21.27 5.56
N ARG A 595 40.37 -21.11 4.33
CA ARG A 595 41.22 -19.97 3.95
C ARG A 595 40.49 -18.64 4.17
N ALA A 596 39.25 -18.53 3.70
CA ALA A 596 38.45 -17.33 3.85
C ALA A 596 38.04 -17.02 5.30
N ILE A 597 37.87 -18.05 6.16
CA ILE A 597 37.68 -17.85 7.60
C ILE A 597 38.91 -17.17 8.20
N ASN A 598 40.10 -17.70 7.92
CA ASN A 598 41.36 -17.14 8.42
C ASN A 598 41.59 -15.73 7.89
N GLU A 599 41.41 -15.52 6.58
CA GLU A 599 41.54 -14.20 5.93
C GLU A 599 40.56 -13.18 6.54
N SER A 600 39.31 -13.58 6.81
CA SER A 600 38.32 -12.73 7.47
C SER A 600 38.73 -12.35 8.90
N TYR A 601 39.36 -13.26 9.65
CA TYR A 601 39.92 -12.97 10.97
C TYR A 601 41.13 -12.03 10.90
N GLU A 602 42.07 -12.28 9.98
CA GLU A 602 43.24 -11.42 9.78
C GLU A 602 42.86 -9.98 9.42
N LEU A 603 41.81 -9.80 8.62
CA LEU A 603 41.36 -8.49 8.18
C LEU A 603 40.55 -7.73 9.23
N PHE A 604 39.78 -8.41 10.07
CA PHE A 604 38.74 -7.75 10.88
C PHE A 604 38.72 -8.07 12.39
N GLY A 605 39.59 -8.96 12.88
CA GLY A 605 39.67 -9.28 14.31
C GLY A 605 38.70 -10.36 14.77
#